data_AF-A0A4V0HSV9-F1
#
_entry.id   AF-A0A4V0HSV9-F1
#
_cell.length_a   1.000
_cell.length_b   1.000
_cell.length_c   1.000
_cell.angle_alpha   90.00
_cell.angle_beta   90.00
_cell.angle_gamma   90.00
#
_symmetry.space_group_name_H-M   'P 1'
#
loop_
_entity.id
_entity.type
_entity.pdbx_description
1 polymer ?
#
loop_
_entity_poly.entity_id
_entity_poly.type
_entity_poly.pdbx_seq_one_letter_code
_entity_poly.pdbx_strand_id
1 'polypeptide(L)'
;MRSGLRLTLVSAALLFASTAVAQSDAGASLTRGGEDYALVLAEITAVEKSPDGFKTVKVKVLRVYAGQGKWKGTTFEQGVCEQGSPGVGSFMGEPPPEPGERGLWLNIGSHENNPNVPIWETLGRAKHTPDFPRCVEWAETIERLAGLKPPERLKAARDLCGHRNPRVAELGVELLYAEADDAASREFLKALPANCEASRAALVRLDRFLIVRDGKDWVASDGRKAVLARFTTEAMTEEEGRAVARHLRLNGFQKRVTLTDVAPPLAALAANGKQPERVRVAAIDQLVSVSNDWTAHGSSVIFDPLVGLAKDEVAGVRRSAAAALAELSVPRGSPKFPNGSFTAPQVTVLRKLLAEENDTEVAKALRAAIDKSK
;
A
#
# COMPACT_ATOMS: atom_id res chain seq x y z
N MET A 1 33.28 -25.38 -3.05
CA MET A 1 32.24 -25.62 -4.07
C MET A 1 30.87 -25.39 -3.46
N ARG A 2 30.14 -24.40 -3.99
CA ARG A 2 28.68 -24.16 -3.92
C ARG A 2 27.98 -24.10 -2.53
N SER A 3 28.02 -22.93 -1.90
CA SER A 3 26.94 -22.42 -1.04
C SER A 3 26.15 -21.37 -1.83
N GLY A 4 25.08 -21.84 -2.49
CA GLY A 4 24.23 -21.01 -3.34
C GLY A 4 23.29 -20.10 -2.55
N LEU A 5 23.20 -18.86 -3.04
CA LEU A 5 22.20 -17.84 -2.76
C LEU A 5 20.83 -18.42 -2.33
N ARG A 6 20.42 -18.10 -1.11
CA ARG A 6 19.00 -18.02 -0.70
C ARG A 6 18.75 -16.62 -0.15
N LEU A 7 18.66 -15.64 -1.06
CA LEU A 7 18.43 -14.25 -0.69
C LEU A 7 17.59 -13.58 -1.79
N THR A 8 16.35 -14.02 -1.98
CA THR A 8 15.47 -13.45 -3.00
C THR A 8 14.01 -13.78 -2.67
N LEU A 9 13.35 -12.89 -1.92
CA LEU A 9 11.90 -12.58 -1.93
C LEU A 9 11.49 -11.85 -0.64
N VAL A 10 12.09 -12.21 0.50
CA VAL A 10 11.80 -11.58 1.80
C VAL A 10 12.32 -10.13 1.86
N SER A 11 13.40 -9.82 1.13
CA SER A 11 14.03 -8.49 1.16
C SER A 11 13.21 -7.39 0.46
N ALA A 12 12.47 -7.69 -0.61
CA ALA A 12 11.69 -6.66 -1.31
C ALA A 12 10.47 -6.23 -0.49
N ALA A 13 9.74 -7.17 0.13
CA ALA A 13 8.60 -6.85 0.99
C ALA A 13 9.01 -6.10 2.27
N LEU A 14 10.19 -6.41 2.84
CA LEU A 14 10.78 -5.64 3.95
C LEU A 14 11.22 -4.24 3.54
N LEU A 15 11.70 -4.04 2.31
CA LEU A 15 12.04 -2.72 1.76
C LEU A 15 10.80 -1.85 1.46
N PHE A 16 9.68 -2.45 1.02
CA PHE A 16 8.40 -1.73 0.89
C PHE A 16 7.77 -1.43 2.25
N ALA A 17 7.92 -2.33 3.24
CA ALA A 17 7.50 -2.06 4.61
C ALA A 17 8.36 -0.97 5.28
N SER A 18 9.67 -0.92 5.01
CA SER A 18 10.57 0.09 5.60
C SER A 18 10.39 1.48 4.99
N THR A 19 10.19 1.60 3.67
CA THR A 19 9.86 2.88 3.01
C THR A 19 8.50 3.39 3.44
N ALA A 20 7.50 2.51 3.56
CA ALA A 20 6.19 2.88 4.05
C ALA A 20 6.15 3.17 5.56
N VAL A 21 7.17 2.78 6.34
CA VAL A 21 7.34 3.13 7.77
C VAL A 21 8.19 4.41 7.93
N ALA A 22 9.22 4.60 7.10
CA ALA A 22 9.98 5.86 7.04
C ALA A 22 9.10 7.04 6.57
N GLN A 23 8.26 6.82 5.56
CA GLN A 23 7.22 7.78 5.19
C GLN A 23 6.11 7.89 6.25
N SER A 24 5.94 6.89 7.14
CA SER A 24 4.86 6.91 8.13
C SER A 24 5.08 7.85 9.30
N ASP A 25 6.35 8.05 9.66
CA ASP A 25 6.75 8.92 10.76
C ASP A 25 7.17 10.30 10.24
N ALA A 26 7.44 10.43 8.94
CA ALA A 26 7.87 11.67 8.30
C ALA A 26 6.83 12.78 8.43
N GLY A 27 5.55 12.51 8.18
CA GLY A 27 4.49 13.53 8.26
C GLY A 27 4.41 14.18 9.64
N ALA A 28 4.30 13.37 10.70
CA ALA A 28 4.29 13.85 12.07
C ALA A 28 5.60 14.56 12.45
N SER A 29 6.76 14.00 12.09
CA SER A 29 8.07 14.58 12.38
C SER A 29 8.29 15.94 11.70
N LEU A 30 7.84 16.09 10.45
CA LEU A 30 7.90 17.35 9.70
C LEU A 30 7.05 18.44 10.36
N THR A 31 5.88 18.10 10.91
CA THR A 31 5.04 19.10 11.62
C THR A 31 5.57 19.49 13.00
N ARG A 32 6.42 18.67 13.60
CA ARG A 32 7.07 18.98 14.90
C ARG A 32 8.37 19.77 14.73
N GLY A 33 8.87 19.94 13.50
CA GLY A 33 10.07 20.71 13.22
C GLY A 33 11.37 19.98 13.54
N GLY A 34 11.43 18.65 13.37
CA GLY A 34 12.67 17.89 13.55
C GLY A 34 13.80 18.41 12.66
N GLU A 35 15.02 18.50 13.20
CA GLU A 35 16.18 19.08 12.48
C GLU A 35 16.66 18.20 11.31
N ASP A 36 16.39 16.89 11.39
CA ASP A 36 16.86 15.88 10.44
C ASP A 36 15.95 15.72 9.22
N TYR A 37 14.74 16.29 9.26
CA TYR A 37 13.74 16.15 8.19
C TYR A 37 13.50 17.48 7.48
N ALA A 38 13.41 17.43 6.15
CA ALA A 38 13.05 18.58 5.34
C ALA A 38 12.15 18.15 4.17
N LEU A 39 11.10 18.91 3.92
CA LEU A 39 10.22 18.72 2.78
C LEU A 39 10.36 19.91 1.85
N VAL A 40 10.78 19.67 0.61
CA VAL A 40 11.13 20.75 -0.32
C VAL A 40 10.49 20.56 -1.69
N LEU A 41 10.15 21.68 -2.32
CA LEU A 41 9.98 21.78 -3.77
C LEU A 41 11.34 22.15 -4.35
N ALA A 42 11.79 21.41 -5.35
CA ALA A 42 13.06 21.68 -6.02
C ALA A 42 12.94 21.54 -7.54
N GLU A 43 14.00 21.89 -8.24
CA GLU A 43 14.11 21.80 -9.70
C GLU A 43 15.42 21.11 -10.07
N ILE A 44 15.37 20.17 -10.99
CA ILE A 44 16.55 19.52 -11.54
C ILE A 44 17.26 20.54 -12.43
N THR A 45 18.50 20.90 -12.09
CA THR A 45 19.27 21.90 -12.83
C THR A 45 20.26 21.28 -13.81
N ALA A 46 20.74 20.07 -13.51
CA ALA A 46 21.67 19.34 -14.38
C ALA A 46 21.57 17.83 -14.16
N VAL A 47 21.93 17.08 -15.19
CA VAL A 47 22.06 15.62 -15.18
C VAL A 47 23.44 15.29 -15.71
N GLU A 48 24.30 14.79 -14.84
CA GLU A 48 25.69 14.46 -15.15
C GLU A 48 25.81 12.94 -15.24
N LYS A 49 26.40 12.45 -16.33
CA LYS A 49 26.66 11.01 -16.50
C LYS A 49 28.08 10.72 -16.07
N SER A 50 28.24 9.79 -15.13
CA SER A 50 29.55 9.33 -14.71
C SER A 50 30.09 8.26 -15.67
N PRO A 51 31.42 8.09 -15.76
CA PRO A 51 32.05 7.13 -16.69
C PRO A 51 31.65 5.66 -16.45
N ASP A 52 31.27 5.33 -15.22
CA ASP A 52 30.79 4.02 -14.76
C ASP A 52 29.28 3.80 -15.01
N GLY A 53 28.62 4.74 -15.69
CA GLY A 53 27.23 4.60 -16.13
C GLY A 53 26.17 5.06 -15.14
N PHE A 54 26.57 5.50 -13.94
CA PHE A 54 25.65 6.19 -13.03
C PHE A 54 25.32 7.59 -13.55
N LYS A 55 24.18 8.12 -13.10
CA LYS A 55 23.82 9.51 -13.34
C LYS A 55 23.74 10.20 -11.98
N THR A 56 24.29 11.40 -11.90
CA THR A 56 24.12 12.30 -10.77
C THR A 56 23.23 13.44 -11.22
N VAL A 57 22.15 13.70 -10.50
CA VAL A 57 21.34 14.90 -10.73
C VAL A 57 21.63 15.96 -9.70
N LYS A 58 21.78 17.19 -10.19
CA LYS A 58 21.87 18.39 -9.36
C LYS A 58 20.48 18.97 -9.23
N VAL A 59 20.03 19.14 -7.99
CA VAL A 59 18.66 19.52 -7.64
C VAL A 59 18.69 20.78 -6.78
N LYS A 60 18.14 21.87 -7.30
CA LYS A 60 18.09 23.17 -6.63
C LYS A 60 16.79 23.37 -5.88
N VAL A 61 16.85 23.62 -4.58
CA VAL A 61 15.69 23.85 -3.73
C VAL A 61 15.06 25.21 -4.01
N LEU A 62 13.78 25.21 -4.40
CA LEU A 62 12.98 26.39 -4.69
C LEU A 62 12.17 26.87 -3.48
N ARG A 63 11.57 25.94 -2.73
CA ARG A 63 10.73 26.20 -1.55
C ARG A 63 10.96 25.12 -0.50
N VAL A 64 10.89 25.51 0.77
CA VAL A 64 10.90 24.61 1.91
C VAL A 64 9.52 24.66 2.55
N TYR A 65 8.82 23.53 2.59
CA TYR A 65 7.50 23.41 3.26
C TYR A 65 7.66 23.08 4.74
N ALA A 66 8.65 22.28 5.09
CA ALA A 66 8.99 21.92 6.47
C ALA A 66 10.48 21.62 6.61
N GLY A 67 10.99 21.74 7.84
CA GLY A 67 12.42 21.65 8.15
C GLY A 67 13.13 23.01 8.14
N GLN A 68 14.46 22.98 8.19
CA GLN A 68 15.26 24.20 8.33
C GLN A 68 15.21 25.07 7.05
N GLY A 69 14.90 26.37 7.21
CA GLY A 69 14.85 27.32 6.09
C GLY A 69 16.17 27.49 5.33
N LYS A 70 17.30 27.05 5.91
CA LYS A 70 18.64 27.08 5.29
C LYS A 70 18.72 26.32 3.96
N TRP A 71 17.82 25.36 3.72
CA TRP A 71 17.80 24.59 2.48
C TRP A 71 17.36 25.42 1.27
N LYS A 72 16.62 26.52 1.47
CA LYS A 72 16.12 27.33 0.36
C LYS A 72 17.27 27.89 -0.49
N GLY A 73 17.23 27.65 -1.80
CA GLY A 73 18.26 28.11 -2.74
C GLY A 73 19.51 27.24 -2.79
N THR A 74 19.64 26.24 -1.92
CA THR A 74 20.75 25.28 -1.97
C THR A 74 20.58 24.29 -3.11
N THR A 75 21.68 23.63 -3.50
CA THR A 75 21.67 22.53 -4.46
C THR A 75 22.18 21.28 -3.76
N PHE A 76 21.51 20.15 -3.97
CA PHE A 76 21.98 18.84 -3.54
C PHE A 76 22.16 17.92 -4.74
N GLU A 77 22.99 16.90 -4.56
CA GLU A 77 23.24 15.86 -5.56
C GLU A 77 22.50 14.59 -5.20
N GLN A 78 21.89 13.94 -6.18
CA GLN A 78 21.21 12.67 -6.02
C GLN A 78 21.70 11.68 -7.08
N GLY A 79 22.13 10.51 -6.63
CA GLY A 79 22.43 9.40 -7.53
C GLY A 79 21.15 8.80 -8.12
N VAL A 80 21.15 8.55 -9.42
CA VAL A 80 20.10 7.86 -10.16
C VAL A 80 20.73 6.80 -11.07
N CYS A 81 20.10 5.64 -11.16
CA CYS A 81 20.48 4.55 -12.05
C CYS A 81 19.36 4.22 -13.04
N GLU A 82 19.73 3.69 -14.20
CA GLU A 82 18.78 3.10 -15.17
C GLU A 82 18.38 1.69 -14.68
N GLN A 83 17.15 1.26 -14.99
CA GLN A 83 16.70 -0.07 -14.60
C GLN A 83 17.59 -1.16 -15.24
N GLY A 84 18.09 -2.08 -14.41
CA GLY A 84 18.94 -3.20 -14.83
C GLY A 84 20.44 -3.02 -14.56
N SER A 85 20.89 -1.88 -14.02
CA SER A 85 22.29 -1.73 -13.58
C SER A 85 22.60 -2.66 -12.39
N PRO A 86 23.60 -3.55 -12.49
CA PRO A 86 23.97 -4.43 -11.39
C PRO A 86 24.66 -3.63 -10.29
N GLY A 87 24.09 -3.59 -9.08
CA GLY A 87 24.86 -3.25 -7.88
C GLY A 87 24.30 -2.22 -6.89
N VAL A 88 23.17 -1.55 -7.16
CA VAL A 88 22.60 -0.59 -6.19
C VAL A 88 21.10 -0.79 -6.06
N GLY A 89 20.66 -1.18 -4.87
CA GLY A 89 19.25 -1.17 -4.51
C GLY A 89 18.72 0.27 -4.50
N SER A 90 17.68 0.51 -5.28
CA SER A 90 16.57 1.40 -4.92
C SER A 90 16.83 2.93 -4.89
N PHE A 91 17.21 3.54 -6.01
CA PHE A 91 16.86 4.96 -6.27
C PHE A 91 16.45 5.12 -7.74
N MET A 92 15.28 4.56 -8.07
CA MET A 92 14.74 4.56 -9.44
C MET A 92 14.12 5.92 -9.76
N GLY A 93 14.74 6.67 -10.68
CA GLY A 93 14.17 7.86 -11.29
C GLY A 93 13.66 7.56 -12.69
N GLU A 94 12.73 6.61 -12.85
CA GLU A 94 12.13 6.34 -14.16
C GLU A 94 10.85 7.15 -14.36
N PRO A 95 10.66 7.76 -15.55
CA PRO A 95 11.64 7.92 -16.64
C PRO A 95 12.80 8.86 -16.24
N PRO A 96 13.98 8.81 -16.88
CA PRO A 96 15.16 9.55 -16.43
C PRO A 96 14.88 11.03 -16.14
N PRO A 97 15.48 11.60 -15.08
CA PRO A 97 15.35 13.03 -14.79
C PRO A 97 15.90 13.90 -15.91
N GLU A 98 15.22 15.01 -16.16
CA GLU A 98 15.59 16.02 -17.16
C GLU A 98 15.77 17.39 -16.48
N PRO A 99 16.72 18.22 -16.96
CA PRO A 99 16.83 19.61 -16.50
C PRO A 99 15.52 20.38 -16.70
N GLY A 100 15.15 21.21 -15.72
CA GLY A 100 13.89 21.96 -15.66
C GLY A 100 12.73 21.20 -15.02
N GLU A 101 12.85 19.88 -14.78
CA GLU A 101 11.82 19.13 -14.06
C GLU A 101 11.73 19.55 -12.60
N ARG A 102 10.50 19.75 -12.12
CA ARG A 102 10.19 20.04 -10.72
C ARG A 102 9.62 18.83 -10.02
N GLY A 103 9.78 18.78 -8.71
CA GLY A 103 9.31 17.67 -7.88
C GLY A 103 9.20 18.03 -6.40
N LEU A 104 8.83 17.03 -5.60
CA LEU A 104 8.87 17.09 -4.15
C LEU A 104 9.90 16.11 -3.64
N TRP A 105 10.75 16.58 -2.75
CA TRP A 105 11.79 15.77 -2.12
C TRP A 105 11.67 15.84 -0.60
N LEU A 106 11.88 14.69 0.01
CA LEU A 106 11.91 14.50 1.45
C LEU A 106 13.34 14.15 1.87
N ASN A 107 13.93 14.95 2.74
CA ASN A 107 15.12 14.54 3.47
C ASN A 107 14.70 13.59 4.59
N ILE A 108 15.24 12.38 4.59
CA ILE A 108 14.93 11.31 5.55
C ILE A 108 16.06 11.06 6.57
N GLY A 109 17.02 11.98 6.66
CA GLY A 109 18.15 11.94 7.57
C GLY A 109 19.49 12.13 6.85
N SER A 110 20.57 11.70 7.49
CA SER A 110 21.92 11.83 6.96
C SER A 110 22.55 10.48 6.66
N HIS A 111 23.53 10.47 5.76
CA HIS A 111 24.30 9.29 5.42
C HIS A 111 25.05 8.75 6.65
N GLU A 112 24.95 7.44 6.89
CA GLU A 112 25.54 6.78 8.09
C GLU A 112 27.05 7.06 8.21
N ASN A 113 27.77 7.03 7.09
CA ASN A 113 29.22 7.29 7.05
C ASN A 113 29.58 8.77 6.88
N ASN A 114 28.60 9.65 6.66
CA ASN A 114 28.83 11.09 6.54
C ASN A 114 27.59 11.88 6.99
N PRO A 115 27.51 12.21 8.30
CA PRO A 115 26.35 12.90 8.89
C PRO A 115 26.03 14.26 8.27
N ASN A 116 26.95 14.86 7.51
CA ASN A 116 26.76 16.13 6.83
C ASN A 116 26.12 15.97 5.43
N VAL A 117 25.95 14.75 4.94
CA VAL A 117 25.35 14.47 3.63
C VAL A 117 23.90 14.02 3.83
N PRO A 118 22.91 14.87 3.47
CA PRO A 118 21.50 14.50 3.59
C PRO A 118 21.12 13.41 2.59
N ILE A 119 20.21 12.53 2.99
CA ILE A 119 19.61 11.52 2.12
C ILE A 119 18.26 12.05 1.65
N TRP A 120 18.11 12.21 0.34
CA TRP A 120 16.88 12.70 -0.27
C TRP A 120 16.10 11.57 -0.95
N GLU A 121 14.80 11.50 -0.66
CA GLU A 121 13.84 10.65 -1.33
C GLU A 121 12.91 11.49 -2.20
N THR A 122 12.68 11.08 -3.45
CA THR A 122 11.75 11.78 -4.34
C THR A 122 10.33 11.30 -4.05
N LEU A 123 9.45 12.20 -3.60
CA LEU A 123 8.03 11.90 -3.37
C LEU A 123 7.19 11.95 -4.64
N GLY A 124 7.67 12.66 -5.66
CA GLY A 124 7.02 12.76 -6.97
C GLY A 124 7.68 13.84 -7.83
N ARG A 125 7.56 13.70 -9.15
CA ARG A 125 7.99 14.71 -10.13
C ARG A 125 6.80 15.17 -10.94
N ALA A 126 6.67 16.49 -11.12
CA ALA A 126 5.50 17.11 -11.74
C ALA A 126 5.16 16.54 -13.12
N LYS A 127 6.18 16.22 -13.93
CA LYS A 127 6.01 15.68 -15.28
C LYS A 127 5.52 14.23 -15.30
N HIS A 128 5.83 13.44 -14.25
CA HIS A 128 5.70 11.97 -14.26
C HIS A 128 4.76 11.42 -13.19
N THR A 129 4.28 12.28 -12.30
CA THR A 129 3.34 11.93 -11.23
C THR A 129 1.97 12.51 -11.61
N PRO A 130 1.01 11.70 -12.10
CA PRO A 130 -0.30 12.18 -12.55
C PRO A 130 -1.02 13.04 -11.49
N ASP A 131 -0.88 12.68 -10.22
CA ASP A 131 -1.47 13.38 -9.09
C ASP A 131 -0.48 14.29 -8.34
N PHE A 132 0.52 14.84 -9.02
CA PHE A 132 1.49 15.74 -8.39
C PHE A 132 0.85 16.92 -7.63
N PRO A 133 -0.25 17.56 -8.10
CA PRO A 133 -0.95 18.58 -7.32
C PRO A 133 -1.41 18.10 -5.94
N ARG A 134 -1.82 16.83 -5.79
CA ARG A 134 -2.18 16.25 -4.49
C ARG A 134 -0.97 16.10 -3.57
N CYS A 135 0.21 15.82 -4.12
CA CYS A 135 1.45 15.81 -3.33
C CYS A 135 1.81 17.21 -2.84
N VAL A 136 1.59 18.25 -3.66
CA VAL A 136 1.79 19.65 -3.27
C VAL A 136 0.80 20.07 -2.18
N GLU A 137 -0.49 19.74 -2.33
CA GLU A 137 -1.52 20.00 -1.31
C GLU A 137 -1.18 19.35 0.05
N TRP A 138 -0.62 18.14 0.03
CA TRP A 138 -0.10 17.48 1.23
C TRP A 138 1.08 18.25 1.86
N ALA A 139 2.03 18.72 1.04
CA ALA A 139 3.17 19.50 1.51
C ALA A 139 2.76 20.86 2.10
N GLU A 140 1.81 21.55 1.47
CA GLU A 140 1.23 22.81 1.97
C GLU A 140 0.45 22.58 3.28
N THR A 141 -0.22 21.44 3.40
CA THR A 141 -0.88 21.06 4.65
C THR A 141 0.12 20.90 5.78
N ILE A 142 1.27 20.25 5.53
CA ILE A 142 2.35 20.11 6.52
C ILE A 142 2.89 21.48 6.94
N GLU A 143 3.19 22.36 5.98
CA GLU A 143 3.68 23.73 6.26
C GLU A 143 2.71 24.48 7.19
N ARG A 144 1.41 24.44 6.88
CA ARG A 144 0.38 25.05 7.70
C ARG A 144 0.36 24.48 9.12
N LEU A 145 0.42 23.16 9.27
CA LEU A 145 0.37 22.47 10.56
C LEU A 145 1.62 22.71 11.42
N ALA A 146 2.79 22.86 10.78
CA ALA A 146 4.06 23.15 11.45
C ALA A 146 4.01 24.52 12.17
N GLY A 147 3.27 25.48 11.62
CA GLY A 147 3.06 26.80 12.22
C GLY A 147 2.05 26.84 13.38
N LEU A 148 1.30 25.77 13.63
CA LEU A 148 0.27 25.73 14.67
C LEU A 148 0.81 25.29 16.04
N LYS A 149 0.20 25.79 17.10
CA LYS A 149 0.44 25.30 18.47
C LYS A 149 -0.13 23.89 18.65
N PRO A 150 0.36 23.08 19.60
CA PRO A 150 -0.07 21.68 19.73
C PRO A 150 -1.60 21.46 19.83
N PRO A 151 -2.37 22.22 20.64
CA PRO A 151 -3.82 22.03 20.71
C PRO A 151 -4.55 22.36 19.40
N GLU A 152 -4.12 23.40 18.69
CA GLU A 152 -4.67 23.81 17.39
C GLU A 152 -4.34 22.80 16.31
N ARG A 153 -3.11 22.26 16.33
CA ARG A 153 -2.65 21.21 15.43
C ARG A 153 -3.45 19.94 15.60
N LEU A 154 -3.74 19.53 16.84
CA LEU A 154 -4.56 18.36 17.15
C LEU A 154 -6.00 18.55 16.65
N LYS A 155 -6.58 19.74 16.83
CA LYS A 155 -7.89 20.07 16.26
C LYS A 155 -7.86 19.94 14.73
N ALA A 156 -6.89 20.57 14.07
CA ALA A 156 -6.73 20.48 12.63
C ALA A 156 -6.53 19.03 12.15
N ALA A 157 -5.77 18.21 12.87
CA ALA A 157 -5.56 16.80 12.53
C ALA A 157 -6.85 15.98 12.50
N ARG A 158 -7.81 16.27 13.39
CA ARG A 158 -9.14 15.65 13.38
C ARG A 158 -9.91 16.01 12.12
N ASP A 159 -9.94 17.29 11.77
CA ASP A 159 -10.62 17.79 10.56
C ASP A 159 -10.01 17.17 9.29
N LEU A 160 -8.69 16.95 9.28
CA LEU A 160 -8.00 16.33 8.14
C LEU A 160 -8.41 14.88 7.92
N CYS A 161 -8.87 14.14 8.93
CA CYS A 161 -9.26 12.74 8.75
C CYS A 161 -10.41 12.55 7.74
N GLY A 162 -11.22 13.58 7.48
CA GLY A 162 -12.26 13.58 6.44
C GLY A 162 -11.84 14.19 5.10
N HIS A 163 -10.56 14.50 4.92
CA HIS A 163 -10.08 15.21 3.74
C HIS A 163 -10.14 14.35 2.46
N ARG A 164 -10.51 14.97 1.33
CA ARG A 164 -10.66 14.29 0.02
C ARG A 164 -9.34 13.76 -0.56
N ASN A 165 -8.23 14.43 -0.26
CA ASN A 165 -6.90 13.98 -0.66
C ASN A 165 -6.45 12.88 0.31
N PRO A 166 -6.23 11.63 -0.17
CA PRO A 166 -5.87 10.51 0.67
C PRO A 166 -4.68 10.78 1.59
N ARG A 167 -3.59 11.35 1.05
CA ARG A 167 -2.36 11.61 1.82
C ARG A 167 -2.58 12.62 2.95
N VAL A 168 -3.43 13.61 2.72
CA VAL A 168 -3.80 14.60 3.74
C VAL A 168 -4.65 13.94 4.84
N ALA A 169 -5.56 13.04 4.47
CA ALA A 169 -6.35 12.32 5.46
C ALA A 169 -5.55 11.33 6.30
N GLU A 170 -4.59 10.64 5.69
CA GLU A 170 -3.62 9.82 6.42
C GLU A 170 -2.79 10.65 7.40
N LEU A 171 -2.31 11.83 6.98
CA LEU A 171 -1.56 12.76 7.83
C LEU A 171 -2.34 13.16 9.10
N GLY A 172 -3.66 13.36 9.00
CA GLY A 172 -4.50 13.62 10.17
C GLY A 172 -4.39 12.50 11.23
N VAL A 173 -4.44 11.25 10.79
CA VAL A 173 -4.30 10.07 11.67
C VAL A 173 -2.87 9.95 12.20
N GLU A 174 -1.86 10.19 11.37
CA GLU A 174 -0.44 10.19 11.79
C GLU A 174 -0.19 11.15 12.95
N LEU A 175 -0.72 12.37 12.88
CA LEU A 175 -0.55 13.38 13.91
C LEU A 175 -1.25 13.00 15.21
N LEU A 176 -2.49 12.54 15.12
CA LEU A 176 -3.25 12.08 16.28
C LEU A 176 -2.60 10.86 16.94
N TYR A 177 -2.01 9.98 16.13
CA TYR A 177 -1.31 8.80 16.63
C TYR A 177 0.04 9.16 17.25
N ALA A 178 0.79 10.10 16.67
CA ALA A 178 2.05 10.56 17.24
C ALA A 178 1.87 11.23 18.60
N GLU A 179 0.70 11.80 18.87
CA GLU A 179 0.30 12.42 20.14
C GLU A 179 -0.56 11.47 21.00
N ALA A 180 -0.46 10.14 20.82
CA ALA A 180 -1.33 9.15 21.50
C ALA A 180 -1.21 9.11 23.04
N ASP A 181 -0.31 9.88 23.65
CA ASP A 181 -0.29 10.09 25.09
C ASP A 181 -1.41 11.06 25.55
N ASP A 182 -1.91 11.92 24.65
CA ASP A 182 -3.07 12.76 24.89
C ASP A 182 -4.37 11.94 24.90
N ALA A 183 -5.12 12.06 26.00
CA ALA A 183 -6.36 11.30 26.19
C ALA A 183 -7.42 11.61 25.12
N ALA A 184 -7.53 12.87 24.71
CA ALA A 184 -8.52 13.28 23.72
C ALA A 184 -8.19 12.72 22.33
N SER A 185 -6.90 12.61 21.99
CA SER A 185 -6.44 11.99 20.75
C SER A 185 -6.70 10.49 20.73
N ARG A 186 -6.48 9.79 21.85
CA ARG A 186 -6.88 8.37 21.99
C ARG A 186 -8.38 8.16 21.86
N GLU A 187 -9.18 9.00 22.50
CA GLU A 187 -10.64 8.91 22.42
C GLU A 187 -11.12 9.13 20.99
N PHE A 188 -10.58 10.14 20.31
CA PHE A 188 -10.90 10.40 18.91
C PHE A 188 -10.52 9.23 18.00
N LEU A 189 -9.31 8.68 18.12
CA LEU A 189 -8.88 7.53 17.32
C LEU A 189 -9.76 6.29 17.55
N LYS A 190 -10.26 6.08 18.78
CA LYS A 190 -11.23 5.01 19.09
C LYS A 190 -12.60 5.26 18.46
N ALA A 191 -13.03 6.52 18.36
CA ALA A 191 -14.31 6.91 17.75
C ALA A 191 -14.25 6.98 16.21
N LEU A 192 -13.05 7.12 15.63
CA LEU A 192 -12.84 7.33 14.20
C LEU A 192 -13.51 6.26 13.30
N PRO A 193 -13.51 4.95 13.63
CA PRO A 193 -14.25 3.95 12.85
C PRO A 193 -15.74 4.24 12.71
N ALA A 194 -16.37 4.86 13.72
CA ALA A 194 -17.78 5.21 13.72
C ALA A 194 -18.08 6.59 13.11
N ASN A 195 -17.05 7.40 12.84
CA ASN A 195 -17.21 8.72 12.25
C ASN A 195 -17.47 8.61 10.74
N CYS A 196 -18.68 8.95 10.29
CA CYS A 196 -19.07 8.89 8.87
C CYS A 196 -18.25 9.82 7.97
N GLU A 197 -17.73 10.92 8.51
CA GLU A 197 -16.90 11.89 7.78
C GLU A 197 -15.47 11.39 7.56
N ALA A 198 -15.01 10.38 8.31
CA ALA A 198 -13.67 9.84 8.14
C ALA A 198 -13.51 9.19 6.75
N SER A 199 -12.45 9.60 6.05
CA SER A 199 -12.15 9.08 4.71
C SER A 199 -11.63 7.65 4.78
N ARG A 200 -11.70 6.93 3.64
CA ARG A 200 -11.13 5.58 3.54
C ARG A 200 -9.64 5.53 3.78
N ALA A 201 -8.92 6.55 3.32
CA ALA A 201 -7.47 6.67 3.53
C ALA A 201 -7.14 6.82 5.02
N ALA A 202 -7.88 7.65 5.75
CA ALA A 202 -7.73 7.78 7.21
C ALA A 202 -7.99 6.44 7.92
N LEU A 203 -9.06 5.71 7.55
CA LEU A 203 -9.35 4.41 8.16
C LEU A 203 -8.30 3.34 7.83
N VAL A 204 -7.79 3.31 6.59
CA VAL A 204 -6.66 2.44 6.19
C VAL A 204 -5.46 2.73 7.07
N ARG A 205 -5.18 4.02 7.29
CA ARG A 205 -4.04 4.42 8.09
C ARG A 205 -4.19 4.10 9.57
N LEU A 206 -5.39 4.32 10.10
CA LEU A 206 -5.76 3.94 11.46
C LEU A 206 -5.54 2.44 11.69
N ASP A 207 -6.12 1.59 10.84
CA ASP A 207 -5.99 0.14 10.95
C ASP A 207 -4.52 -0.28 10.92
N ARG A 208 -3.73 0.28 10.00
CA ARG A 208 -2.29 -0.01 9.90
C ARG A 208 -1.55 0.31 11.20
N PHE A 209 -1.76 1.49 11.77
CA PHE A 209 -1.09 1.88 13.02
C PHE A 209 -1.54 1.04 14.21
N LEU A 210 -2.84 0.74 14.32
CA LEU A 210 -3.37 -0.03 15.43
C LEU A 210 -2.99 -1.51 15.37
N ILE A 211 -2.82 -2.11 14.18
CA ILE A 211 -2.23 -3.46 14.10
C ILE A 211 -0.76 -3.45 14.56
N VAL A 212 0.02 -2.44 14.18
CA VAL A 212 1.42 -2.31 14.61
C VAL A 212 1.52 -2.14 16.12
N ARG A 213 0.70 -1.26 16.70
CA ARG A 213 0.69 -0.96 18.14
C ARG A 213 0.12 -2.11 18.96
N ASP A 214 -1.15 -2.42 18.72
CA ASP A 214 -1.99 -3.24 19.60
C ASP A 214 -2.08 -4.69 19.11
N GLY A 215 -1.71 -4.95 17.85
CA GLY A 215 -1.57 -6.32 17.37
C GLY A 215 -2.86 -7.12 17.40
N LYS A 216 -2.82 -8.25 18.09
CA LYS A 216 -3.95 -9.19 18.18
C LYS A 216 -5.17 -8.57 18.87
N ASP A 217 -4.96 -7.65 19.81
CA ASP A 217 -6.05 -7.01 20.55
C ASP A 217 -6.87 -6.11 19.61
N TRP A 218 -6.19 -5.33 18.76
CA TRP A 218 -6.87 -4.58 17.71
C TRP A 218 -7.50 -5.50 16.67
N VAL A 219 -6.80 -6.55 16.24
CA VAL A 219 -7.32 -7.54 15.28
C VAL A 219 -8.67 -8.12 15.71
N ALA A 220 -8.84 -8.41 17.01
CA ALA A 220 -10.07 -8.95 17.58
C ALA A 220 -11.10 -7.88 18.00
N SER A 221 -10.72 -6.60 18.01
CA SER A 221 -11.54 -5.52 18.55
C SER A 221 -12.78 -5.20 17.70
N ASP A 222 -13.82 -4.67 18.36
CA ASP A 222 -15.00 -4.15 17.66
C ASP A 222 -14.69 -2.91 16.83
N GLY A 223 -13.68 -2.14 17.22
CA GLY A 223 -13.19 -1.00 16.43
C GLY A 223 -12.69 -1.43 15.05
N ARG A 224 -11.92 -2.52 14.98
CA ARG A 224 -11.47 -3.06 13.69
C ARG A 224 -12.62 -3.65 12.89
N LYS A 225 -13.56 -4.37 13.53
CA LYS A 225 -14.76 -4.88 12.85
C LYS A 225 -15.55 -3.74 12.21
N ALA A 226 -15.69 -2.60 12.89
CA ALA A 226 -16.32 -1.40 12.32
C ALA A 226 -15.55 -0.88 11.09
N VAL A 227 -14.21 -0.77 11.16
CA VAL A 227 -13.40 -0.39 9.99
C VAL A 227 -13.62 -1.34 8.81
N LEU A 228 -13.56 -2.66 9.05
CA LEU A 228 -13.75 -3.67 8.00
C LEU A 228 -15.17 -3.65 7.42
N ALA A 229 -16.19 -3.38 8.24
CA ALA A 229 -17.55 -3.21 7.76
C ALA A 229 -17.64 -2.02 6.79
N ARG A 230 -17.00 -0.89 7.11
CA ARG A 230 -16.97 0.28 6.21
C ARG A 230 -16.26 -0.02 4.90
N PHE A 231 -15.15 -0.74 4.95
CA PHE A 231 -14.41 -1.17 3.75
C PHE A 231 -15.23 -2.11 2.85
N THR A 232 -16.10 -2.94 3.42
CA THR A 232 -16.77 -4.01 2.68
C THR A 232 -18.21 -3.71 2.31
N THR A 233 -18.85 -2.69 2.90
CA THR A 233 -20.29 -2.41 2.69
C THR A 233 -20.59 -1.06 2.04
N GLU A 234 -19.76 -0.04 2.25
CA GLU A 234 -19.95 1.30 1.69
C GLU A 234 -19.38 1.39 0.27
N ALA A 235 -20.07 2.09 -0.63
CA ALA A 235 -19.57 2.32 -1.99
C ALA A 235 -18.28 3.16 -1.95
N MET A 236 -17.34 2.83 -2.83
CA MET A 236 -16.05 3.52 -2.91
C MET A 236 -15.75 3.91 -4.36
N THR A 237 -14.94 4.95 -4.53
CA THR A 237 -14.30 5.20 -5.82
C THR A 237 -13.34 4.07 -6.18
N GLU A 238 -13.00 3.94 -7.47
CA GLU A 238 -12.06 2.92 -7.94
C GLU A 238 -10.67 3.07 -7.29
N GLU A 239 -10.24 4.31 -7.03
CA GLU A 239 -8.99 4.63 -6.33
C GLU A 239 -9.02 4.11 -4.89
N GLU A 240 -10.06 4.47 -4.12
CA GLU A 240 -10.22 4.05 -2.72
C GLU A 240 -10.36 2.54 -2.59
N GLY A 241 -11.20 1.92 -3.42
CA GLY A 241 -11.43 0.47 -3.37
C GLY A 241 -10.15 -0.33 -3.63
N ARG A 242 -9.30 0.12 -4.58
CA ARG A 242 -7.99 -0.50 -4.81
C ARG A 242 -7.01 -0.27 -3.67
N ALA A 243 -7.00 0.91 -3.06
CA ALA A 243 -6.17 1.20 -1.90
C ALA A 243 -6.56 0.30 -0.71
N VAL A 244 -7.85 0.13 -0.46
CA VAL A 244 -8.40 -0.77 0.57
C VAL A 244 -8.05 -2.23 0.27
N ALA A 245 -8.26 -2.72 -0.95
CA ALA A 245 -7.89 -4.09 -1.32
C ALA A 245 -6.39 -4.36 -1.09
N ARG A 246 -5.53 -3.43 -1.52
CA ARG A 246 -4.08 -3.51 -1.30
C ARG A 246 -3.73 -3.52 0.19
N HIS A 247 -4.34 -2.63 0.97
CA HIS A 247 -4.14 -2.55 2.42
C HIS A 247 -4.49 -3.87 3.11
N LEU A 248 -5.67 -4.42 2.83
CA LEU A 248 -6.12 -5.69 3.39
C LEU A 248 -5.13 -6.83 3.10
N ARG A 249 -4.61 -6.91 1.87
CA ARG A 249 -3.58 -7.90 1.50
C ARG A 249 -2.28 -7.68 2.25
N LEU A 250 -1.81 -6.43 2.34
CA LEU A 250 -0.54 -6.11 3.00
C LEU A 250 -0.56 -6.39 4.51
N ASN A 251 -1.73 -6.33 5.15
CA ASN A 251 -1.87 -6.75 6.56
C ASN A 251 -1.44 -8.22 6.78
N GLY A 252 -1.57 -9.10 5.78
CA GLY A 252 -1.14 -10.51 5.87
C GLY A 252 0.37 -10.72 6.06
N PHE A 253 1.20 -9.70 5.75
CA PHE A 253 2.64 -9.78 6.00
C PHE A 253 3.03 -9.42 7.43
N GLN A 254 2.09 -8.93 8.24
CA GLN A 254 2.34 -8.66 9.64
C GLN A 254 2.16 -9.96 10.43
N LYS A 255 3.18 -10.35 11.22
CA LYS A 255 3.22 -11.59 12.04
C LYS A 255 2.02 -11.76 13.01
N ARG A 256 1.19 -10.74 13.14
CA ARG A 256 0.06 -10.63 14.08
C ARG A 256 -1.30 -10.90 13.43
N VAL A 257 -1.33 -11.11 12.11
CA VAL A 257 -2.55 -11.28 11.30
C VAL A 257 -2.51 -12.66 10.62
N THR A 258 -3.67 -13.33 10.53
CA THR A 258 -3.81 -14.68 9.97
C THR A 258 -4.65 -14.70 8.68
N LEU A 259 -4.67 -15.85 7.99
CA LEU A 259 -5.51 -16.08 6.80
C LEU A 259 -6.97 -15.72 7.00
N THR A 260 -7.51 -16.10 8.14
CA THR A 260 -8.88 -15.82 8.53
C THR A 260 -9.14 -14.34 8.82
N ASP A 261 -8.11 -13.54 9.05
CA ASP A 261 -8.26 -12.08 9.29
C ASP A 261 -8.20 -11.26 8.01
N VAL A 262 -7.69 -11.83 6.90
CA VAL A 262 -7.43 -11.10 5.64
C VAL A 262 -8.35 -11.54 4.52
N ALA A 263 -8.54 -12.86 4.36
CA ALA A 263 -9.29 -13.40 3.25
C ALA A 263 -10.80 -13.05 3.32
N PRO A 264 -11.50 -13.16 4.46
CA PRO A 264 -12.92 -12.84 4.50
C PRO A 264 -13.24 -11.37 4.16
N PRO A 265 -12.50 -10.35 4.65
CA PRO A 265 -12.72 -8.96 4.21
C PRO A 265 -12.49 -8.74 2.71
N LEU A 266 -11.45 -9.34 2.13
CA LEU A 266 -11.20 -9.25 0.68
C LEU A 266 -12.32 -9.93 -0.13
N ALA A 267 -12.79 -11.09 0.32
CA ALA A 267 -13.93 -11.79 -0.27
C ALA A 267 -15.22 -10.96 -0.20
N ALA A 268 -15.49 -10.34 0.96
CA ALA A 268 -16.64 -9.45 1.12
C ALA A 268 -16.54 -8.22 0.22
N LEU A 269 -15.34 -7.63 0.06
CA LEU A 269 -15.11 -6.53 -0.87
C LEU A 269 -15.37 -6.95 -2.33
N ALA A 270 -14.90 -8.13 -2.74
CA ALA A 270 -15.14 -8.68 -4.07
C ALA A 270 -16.63 -9.00 -4.32
N ALA A 271 -17.36 -9.47 -3.31
CA ALA A 271 -18.77 -9.83 -3.40
C ALA A 271 -19.72 -8.62 -3.34
N ASN A 272 -19.24 -7.44 -2.94
CA ASN A 272 -20.09 -6.28 -2.80
C ASN A 272 -20.46 -5.68 -4.18
N GLY A 273 -21.70 -5.92 -4.61
CA GLY A 273 -22.27 -5.41 -5.86
C GLY A 273 -22.38 -3.88 -5.95
N LYS A 274 -22.18 -3.14 -4.86
CA LYS A 274 -22.08 -1.67 -4.89
C LYS A 274 -20.71 -1.17 -5.35
N GLN A 275 -19.70 -2.04 -5.42
CA GLN A 275 -18.35 -1.67 -5.83
C GLN A 275 -18.22 -1.68 -7.36
N PRO A 276 -17.39 -0.80 -7.95
CA PRO A 276 -17.02 -0.90 -9.35
C PRO A 276 -16.42 -2.27 -9.67
N GLU A 277 -16.72 -2.82 -10.85
CA GLU A 277 -16.20 -4.12 -11.31
C GLU A 277 -14.67 -4.23 -11.10
N ARG A 278 -13.92 -3.18 -11.45
CA ARG A 278 -12.46 -3.14 -11.30
C ARG A 278 -11.98 -3.26 -9.87
N VAL A 279 -12.72 -2.74 -8.89
CA VAL A 279 -12.39 -2.90 -7.45
C VAL A 279 -12.63 -4.34 -7.04
N ARG A 280 -13.74 -4.94 -7.49
CA ARG A 280 -14.11 -6.33 -7.18
C ARG A 280 -13.08 -7.30 -7.75
N VAL A 281 -12.65 -7.09 -9.00
CA VAL A 281 -11.55 -7.82 -9.65
C VAL A 281 -10.24 -7.62 -8.91
N ALA A 282 -9.88 -6.39 -8.54
CA ALA A 282 -8.64 -6.13 -7.77
C ALA A 282 -8.64 -6.85 -6.41
N ALA A 283 -9.79 -6.97 -5.76
CA ALA A 283 -9.94 -7.73 -4.52
C ALA A 283 -9.76 -9.25 -4.74
N ILE A 284 -10.25 -9.80 -5.86
CA ILE A 284 -9.97 -11.19 -6.28
C ILE A 284 -8.47 -11.41 -6.50
N ASP A 285 -7.81 -10.51 -7.23
CA ASP A 285 -6.36 -10.60 -7.47
C ASP A 285 -5.57 -10.57 -6.15
N GLN A 286 -6.00 -9.75 -5.18
CA GLN A 286 -5.41 -9.73 -3.85
C GLN A 286 -5.67 -11.03 -3.07
N LEU A 287 -6.85 -11.65 -3.17
CA LEU A 287 -7.13 -12.96 -2.57
C LEU A 287 -6.18 -14.05 -3.11
N VAL A 288 -5.99 -14.08 -4.42
CA VAL A 288 -5.06 -15.02 -5.08
C VAL A 288 -3.65 -14.80 -4.56
N SER A 289 -3.21 -13.55 -4.46
CA SER A 289 -1.89 -13.24 -3.91
C SER A 289 -1.74 -13.71 -2.46
N VAL A 290 -2.72 -13.44 -1.59
CA VAL A 290 -2.69 -13.89 -0.19
C VAL A 290 -2.63 -15.41 -0.11
N SER A 291 -3.39 -16.10 -0.96
CA SER A 291 -3.38 -17.56 -1.05
C SER A 291 -2.00 -18.10 -1.45
N ASN A 292 -1.36 -17.47 -2.44
CA ASN A 292 0.01 -17.80 -2.85
C ASN A 292 1.03 -17.53 -1.72
N ASP A 293 0.92 -16.40 -1.03
CA ASP A 293 1.84 -15.98 0.05
C ASP A 293 1.76 -16.92 1.27
N TRP A 294 0.57 -17.45 1.57
CA TRP A 294 0.32 -18.38 2.66
C TRP A 294 0.16 -19.84 2.24
N THR A 295 0.43 -20.16 0.98
CA THR A 295 0.35 -21.52 0.44
C THR A 295 -0.99 -22.20 0.75
N ALA A 296 -2.07 -21.41 0.71
CA ALA A 296 -3.41 -21.76 1.17
C ALA A 296 -4.37 -22.05 0.01
N HIS A 297 -3.85 -22.60 -1.09
CA HIS A 297 -4.54 -22.69 -2.39
C HIS A 297 -5.88 -23.44 -2.32
N GLY A 298 -5.96 -24.48 -1.48
CA GLY A 298 -7.17 -25.25 -1.23
C GLY A 298 -7.93 -24.88 0.05
N SER A 299 -7.58 -23.80 0.72
CA SER A 299 -8.29 -23.38 1.94
C SER A 299 -9.71 -22.97 1.60
N SER A 300 -10.71 -23.48 2.35
CA SER A 300 -12.12 -23.11 2.18
C SER A 300 -12.35 -21.60 2.30
N VAL A 301 -11.55 -20.92 3.12
CA VAL A 301 -11.60 -19.46 3.32
C VAL A 301 -11.29 -18.67 2.02
N ILE A 302 -10.60 -19.28 1.05
CA ILE A 302 -10.32 -18.71 -0.27
C ILE A 302 -11.20 -19.35 -1.34
N PHE A 303 -11.29 -20.69 -1.33
CA PHE A 303 -11.99 -21.45 -2.36
C PHE A 303 -13.49 -21.14 -2.41
N ASP A 304 -14.19 -21.17 -1.28
CA ASP A 304 -15.64 -21.01 -1.25
C ASP A 304 -16.08 -19.62 -1.75
N PRO A 305 -15.43 -18.51 -1.34
CA PRO A 305 -15.70 -17.20 -1.92
C PRO A 305 -15.47 -17.12 -3.43
N LEU A 306 -14.39 -17.71 -3.96
CA LEU A 306 -14.11 -17.68 -5.39
C LEU A 306 -15.14 -18.48 -6.19
N VAL A 307 -15.63 -19.61 -5.65
CA VAL A 307 -16.76 -20.34 -6.25
C VAL A 307 -18.02 -19.50 -6.27
N GLY A 308 -18.32 -18.75 -5.20
CA GLY A 308 -19.44 -17.81 -5.18
C GLY A 308 -19.31 -16.70 -6.22
N LEU A 309 -18.13 -16.09 -6.33
CA LEU A 309 -17.83 -15.01 -7.29
C LEU A 309 -17.79 -15.51 -8.74
N ALA A 310 -17.50 -16.78 -8.98
CA ALA A 310 -17.61 -17.38 -10.31
C ALA A 310 -19.06 -17.47 -10.80
N LYS A 311 -20.06 -17.31 -9.91
CA LYS A 311 -21.49 -17.22 -10.23
C LYS A 311 -22.03 -15.78 -10.26
N ASP A 312 -21.16 -14.78 -10.12
CA ASP A 312 -21.56 -13.37 -10.05
C ASP A 312 -22.35 -12.90 -11.28
N GLU A 313 -23.22 -11.90 -11.15
CA GLU A 313 -23.95 -11.36 -12.31
C GLU A 313 -23.03 -10.60 -13.29
N VAL A 314 -21.93 -10.03 -12.78
CA VAL A 314 -20.97 -9.26 -13.58
C VAL A 314 -19.95 -10.18 -14.25
N ALA A 315 -19.93 -10.19 -15.60
CA ALA A 315 -19.10 -11.10 -16.38
C ALA A 315 -17.60 -11.00 -16.07
N GLY A 316 -17.06 -9.79 -15.88
CA GLY A 316 -15.65 -9.62 -15.55
C GLY A 316 -15.28 -10.19 -14.17
N VAL A 317 -16.18 -10.09 -13.19
CA VAL A 317 -16.00 -10.71 -11.86
C VAL A 317 -16.03 -12.22 -11.97
N ARG A 318 -16.99 -12.81 -12.70
CA ARG A 318 -17.04 -14.26 -12.95
C ARG A 318 -15.75 -14.78 -13.57
N ARG A 319 -15.30 -14.13 -14.66
CA ARG A 319 -14.09 -14.50 -15.40
C ARG A 319 -12.85 -14.40 -14.52
N SER A 320 -12.72 -13.32 -13.74
CA SER A 320 -11.61 -13.15 -12.80
C SER A 320 -11.60 -14.23 -11.72
N ALA A 321 -12.75 -14.53 -11.12
CA ALA A 321 -12.86 -15.58 -10.09
C ALA A 321 -12.56 -16.98 -10.65
N ALA A 322 -13.02 -17.29 -11.86
CA ALA A 322 -12.72 -18.56 -12.51
C ALA A 322 -11.24 -18.70 -12.90
N ALA A 323 -10.63 -17.62 -13.38
CA ALA A 323 -9.19 -17.57 -13.64
C ALA A 323 -8.38 -17.76 -12.34
N ALA A 324 -8.81 -17.14 -11.24
CA ALA A 324 -8.23 -17.32 -9.92
C ALA A 324 -8.29 -18.80 -9.45
N LEU A 325 -9.44 -19.47 -9.61
CA LEU A 325 -9.56 -20.90 -9.32
C LEU A 325 -8.59 -21.75 -10.18
N ALA A 326 -8.44 -21.40 -11.47
CA ALA A 326 -7.51 -22.08 -12.36
C ALA A 326 -6.04 -21.84 -12.00
N GLU A 327 -5.68 -20.65 -11.49
CA GLU A 327 -4.34 -20.35 -11.01
C GLU A 327 -4.02 -21.17 -9.75
N LEU A 328 -4.92 -21.15 -8.77
CA LEU A 328 -4.71 -21.80 -7.48
C LEU A 328 -4.67 -23.34 -7.59
N SER A 329 -5.24 -23.91 -8.66
CA SER A 329 -5.17 -25.35 -8.95
C SER A 329 -3.80 -25.86 -9.40
N VAL A 330 -2.84 -24.97 -9.72
CA VAL A 330 -1.51 -25.38 -10.20
C VAL A 330 -0.64 -25.81 -9.02
N PRO A 331 -0.10 -27.05 -9.01
CA PRO A 331 0.87 -27.47 -8.01
C PRO A 331 2.15 -26.64 -8.14
N ARG A 332 2.41 -25.75 -7.17
CA ARG A 332 3.71 -25.06 -7.09
C ARG A 332 4.67 -25.96 -6.33
N GLY A 333 5.55 -26.65 -7.08
CA GLY A 333 6.46 -27.72 -6.64
C GLY A 333 7.47 -27.38 -5.54
N SER A 334 7.00 -26.89 -4.39
CA SER A 334 7.80 -26.78 -3.18
C SER A 334 7.62 -28.07 -2.36
N PRO A 335 8.71 -28.70 -1.88
CA PRO A 335 8.64 -29.94 -1.09
C PRO A 335 7.93 -29.78 0.28
N LYS A 336 7.52 -28.57 0.66
CA LYS A 336 6.72 -28.29 1.87
C LYS A 336 5.21 -28.25 1.61
N PHE A 337 4.76 -28.16 0.36
CA PHE A 337 3.35 -28.07 -0.01
C PHE A 337 3.04 -28.99 -1.18
N PRO A 338 3.03 -30.33 -0.96
CA PRO A 338 2.77 -31.31 -2.02
C PRO A 338 1.32 -31.28 -2.57
N ASN A 339 0.41 -30.51 -1.97
CA ASN A 339 -1.02 -30.50 -2.30
C ASN A 339 -1.49 -29.14 -2.84
N GLY A 340 -0.87 -28.64 -3.92
CA GLY A 340 -1.42 -27.51 -4.68
C GLY A 340 -2.64 -27.88 -5.53
N SER A 341 -3.25 -29.05 -5.32
CA SER A 341 -4.44 -29.53 -5.98
C SER A 341 -5.67 -29.37 -5.08
N PHE A 342 -6.80 -29.02 -5.68
CA PHE A 342 -8.06 -29.02 -4.96
C PHE A 342 -8.43 -30.43 -4.51
N THR A 343 -9.04 -30.53 -3.33
CA THR A 343 -9.53 -31.81 -2.79
C THR A 343 -10.62 -32.40 -3.68
N ALA A 344 -10.86 -33.72 -3.61
CA ALA A 344 -11.93 -34.36 -4.40
C ALA A 344 -13.33 -33.71 -4.18
N PRO A 345 -13.72 -33.30 -2.96
CA PRO A 345 -14.93 -32.51 -2.75
C PRO A 345 -14.93 -31.17 -3.51
N GLN A 346 -13.82 -30.43 -3.49
CA GLN A 346 -13.69 -29.16 -4.19
C GLN A 346 -13.74 -29.34 -5.72
N VAL A 347 -13.07 -30.37 -6.25
CA VAL A 347 -13.17 -30.74 -7.68
C VAL A 347 -14.61 -31.08 -8.06
N THR A 348 -15.37 -31.72 -7.17
CA THR A 348 -16.80 -32.00 -7.39
C THR A 348 -17.62 -30.71 -7.47
N VAL A 349 -17.33 -29.72 -6.63
CA VAL A 349 -17.96 -28.39 -6.70
C VAL A 349 -17.64 -27.71 -8.02
N LEU A 350 -16.37 -27.73 -8.47
CA LEU A 350 -15.98 -27.14 -9.75
C LEU A 350 -16.67 -27.82 -10.95
N ARG A 351 -16.85 -29.14 -10.92
CA ARG A 351 -17.58 -29.87 -11.97
C ARG A 351 -19.05 -29.45 -12.05
N LYS A 352 -19.70 -29.25 -10.90
CA LYS A 352 -21.08 -28.74 -10.85
C LYS A 352 -21.16 -27.33 -11.41
N LEU A 353 -20.25 -26.44 -10.98
CA LEU A 353 -20.17 -25.07 -11.49
C LEU A 353 -19.95 -25.03 -13.02
N LEU A 354 -19.06 -25.88 -13.55
CA LEU A 354 -18.80 -25.99 -14.99
C LEU A 354 -20.04 -26.46 -15.77
N ALA A 355 -20.85 -27.37 -15.21
CA ALA A 355 -22.05 -27.86 -15.86
C ALA A 355 -23.17 -26.81 -15.98
N GLU A 356 -23.13 -25.79 -15.12
CA GLU A 356 -24.09 -24.68 -15.07
C GLU A 356 -23.64 -23.46 -15.92
N GLU A 357 -22.40 -23.46 -16.41
CA GLU A 357 -21.78 -22.27 -17.00
C GLU A 357 -21.97 -22.16 -18.52
N ASN A 358 -22.32 -20.96 -18.98
CA ASN A 358 -22.55 -20.63 -20.38
C ASN A 358 -21.48 -19.68 -20.97
N ASP A 359 -20.70 -19.00 -20.14
CA ASP A 359 -19.56 -18.19 -20.57
C ASP A 359 -18.37 -19.11 -20.92
N THR A 360 -17.95 -19.08 -22.18
CA THR A 360 -16.89 -19.95 -22.71
C THR A 360 -15.55 -19.75 -22.01
N GLU A 361 -15.22 -18.51 -21.60
CA GLU A 361 -13.97 -18.21 -20.91
C GLU A 361 -13.98 -18.72 -19.47
N VAL A 362 -15.11 -18.57 -18.78
CA VAL A 362 -15.31 -19.14 -17.45
C VAL A 362 -15.23 -20.67 -17.51
N ALA A 363 -15.95 -21.30 -18.44
CA ALA A 363 -15.93 -22.75 -18.62
C ALA A 363 -14.51 -23.28 -18.93
N LYS A 364 -13.75 -22.56 -19.76
CA LYS A 364 -12.35 -22.89 -20.06
C LYS A 364 -11.46 -22.83 -18.82
N ALA A 365 -11.58 -21.77 -18.01
CA ALA A 365 -10.82 -21.63 -16.78
C ALA A 365 -11.18 -22.73 -15.75
N LEU A 366 -12.47 -23.04 -15.59
CA LEU A 366 -12.93 -24.11 -14.68
C LEU A 366 -12.45 -25.50 -15.12
N ARG A 367 -12.46 -25.80 -16.43
CA ARG A 367 -11.85 -27.05 -16.95
C ARG A 367 -10.37 -27.13 -16.61
N ALA A 368 -9.63 -26.04 -16.84
CA ALA A 368 -8.21 -25.99 -16.48
C ALA A 368 -7.99 -26.22 -14.98
N ALA A 369 -8.85 -25.65 -14.13
CA ALA A 369 -8.80 -25.85 -12.68
C ALA A 369 -9.01 -27.32 -12.28
N ILE A 370 -9.98 -27.99 -12.90
CA ILE A 370 -10.30 -29.40 -12.67
C ILE A 370 -9.16 -30.31 -13.14
N ASP A 371 -8.61 -30.06 -14.33
CA ASP A 371 -7.60 -30.92 -14.94
C ASP A 371 -6.26 -30.84 -14.21
N LYS A 372 -5.89 -29.66 -13.70
CA LYS A 372 -4.66 -29.45 -12.92
C LYS A 372 -4.74 -29.96 -11.48
N SER A 373 -5.95 -30.24 -10.99
CA SER A 373 -6.20 -30.78 -9.64
C SER A 373 -6.17 -32.32 -9.58
N LYS A 374 -5.97 -32.99 -10.72
CA LYS A 374 -5.72 -34.43 -10.82
C LYS A 374 -4.23 -34.70 -10.59
#